data_AF-A0A944C8A1-F1
#
_entry.id   AF-A0A944C8A1-F1
#
_cell.length_a   1.000
_cell.length_b   1.000
_cell.length_c   1.000
_cell.angle_alpha   90.00
_cell.angle_beta   90.00
_cell.angle_gamma   90.00
#
_symmetry.space_group_name_H-M   'P 1'
#
loop_
_entity.id
_entity.type
_entity.pdbx_description
1 polymer ?
#
loop_
_entity_poly.entity_id
_entity_poly.type
_entity_poly.pdbx_seq_one_letter_code
_entity_poly.pdbx_strand_id
1 'polypeptide(L)'
;MIIGVSSKYDFGRWFHRAVSFETAEVAEKWLHTEEHDFRERELFDELRPAVELAGAGEITRAIYGEGYTEGDVWKTLRKAYGLTQAKMSEVTGIPSRTLQDWENDRRTPPEYMLDLVETKLKKDPSLP
;
A
#
# COMPACT_ATOMS: atom_id res chain seq x y z
N MET A 1 -3.57 -0.35 -14.43
CA MET A 1 -2.64 0.58 -13.76
C MET A 1 -1.45 -0.24 -13.32
N ILE A 2 -0.25 0.31 -13.43
CA ILE A 2 0.99 -0.34 -13.01
C ILE A 2 1.59 0.51 -11.91
N ILE A 3 2.11 -0.13 -10.86
CA ILE A 3 2.79 0.54 -9.76
C ILE A 3 4.28 0.26 -9.89
N GLY A 4 5.09 1.31 -10.02
CA GLY A 4 6.53 1.19 -9.87
C GLY A 4 6.94 1.50 -8.44
N VAL A 5 7.73 0.63 -7.82
CA VAL A 5 8.33 0.89 -6.50
C VAL A 5 9.84 1.00 -6.66
N SER A 6 10.38 2.12 -6.19
CA SER A 6 11.82 2.35 -6.07
C SER A 6 12.23 2.15 -4.62
N SER A 7 13.15 1.23 -4.41
CA SER A 7 13.66 0.81 -3.11
C SER A 7 15.11 1.25 -2.96
N LYS A 8 15.45 1.80 -1.80
CA LYS A 8 16.82 2.14 -1.41
C LYS A 8 17.08 1.64 0.00
N TYR A 9 18.18 0.91 0.18
CA TYR A 9 18.66 0.57 1.51
C TYR A 9 19.62 1.65 2.00
N ASP A 10 19.29 2.31 3.10
CA ASP A 10 20.13 3.36 3.67
C ASP A 10 19.99 3.41 5.21
N PHE A 11 21.09 3.69 5.91
CA PHE A 11 21.15 3.72 7.38
C PHE A 11 20.45 2.55 8.10
N GLY A 12 20.61 1.33 7.60
CA GLY A 12 20.08 0.13 8.25
C GLY A 12 18.60 -0.17 7.96
N ARG A 13 17.94 0.61 7.10
CA ARG A 13 16.52 0.43 6.77
C ARG A 13 16.25 0.56 5.27
N TRP A 14 15.17 -0.06 4.84
CA TRP A 14 14.65 0.11 3.48
C TRP A 14 13.75 1.35 3.41
N PHE A 15 13.89 2.08 2.32
CA PHE A 15 13.04 3.20 1.95
C PHE A 15 12.41 2.91 0.60
N HIS A 16 11.09 3.04 0.53
CA HIS A 16 10.33 2.78 -0.68
C HIS A 16 9.68 4.06 -1.17
N ARG A 17 9.67 4.27 -2.48
CA ARG A 17 8.90 5.31 -3.15
C ARG A 17 8.11 4.69 -4.30
N ALA A 18 6.80 4.86 -4.29
CA ALA A 18 5.91 4.37 -5.32
C ALA A 18 5.47 5.46 -6.32
N VAL A 19 5.21 5.03 -7.56
CA VAL A 19 4.65 5.85 -8.65
C VAL A 19 3.64 4.99 -9.39
N SER A 20 2.47 5.55 -9.71
CA SER A 20 1.49 4.87 -10.56
C SER A 20 1.62 5.29 -12.02
N PHE A 21 1.44 4.34 -12.93
CA PHE A 21 1.46 4.53 -14.38
C PHE A 21 0.15 4.05 -15.01
N GLU A 22 -0.35 4.82 -15.98
CA GLU A 22 -1.53 4.43 -16.77
C GLU A 22 -1.20 3.32 -17.78
N THR A 23 0.02 3.33 -18.33
CA THR A 23 0.45 2.42 -19.40
C THR A 23 1.77 1.72 -19.07
N ALA A 24 1.93 0.50 -19.58
CA ALA A 24 3.16 -0.28 -19.43
C ALA A 24 4.37 0.43 -20.06
N GLU A 25 4.18 1.08 -21.21
CA GLU A 25 5.27 1.78 -21.90
C GLU A 25 5.92 2.86 -21.02
N VAL A 26 5.12 3.65 -20.29
CA VAL A 26 5.64 4.69 -19.40
C VAL A 26 6.30 4.07 -18.17
N ALA A 27 5.73 2.99 -17.64
CA ALA A 27 6.29 2.26 -16.51
C ALA A 27 7.67 1.65 -16.83
N GLU A 28 7.83 1.04 -18.01
CA GLU A 28 9.09 0.46 -18.48
C GLU A 28 10.18 1.53 -18.68
N LYS A 29 9.81 2.69 -19.24
CA LYS A 29 10.74 3.83 -19.35
C LYS A 29 11.22 4.29 -17.97
N TRP A 30 10.31 4.36 -17.00
CA TRP A 30 10.65 4.70 -15.62
C TRP A 30 11.56 3.64 -14.98
N LEU A 31 11.27 2.35 -15.18
CA LEU A 31 12.06 1.23 -14.64
C LEU A 31 13.55 1.37 -15.02
N HIS A 32 13.82 1.71 -16.29
CA HIS A 32 15.17 1.83 -16.85
C HIS A 32 15.81 3.22 -16.78
N THR A 33 15.18 4.19 -16.10
CA THR A 33 15.77 5.53 -15.95
C THR A 33 17.02 5.46 -15.06
N GLU A 34 18.12 6.13 -15.41
CA GLU A 34 19.31 6.12 -14.56
C GLU A 34 19.04 6.87 -13.24
N GLU A 35 19.37 6.24 -12.09
CA GLU A 35 19.26 6.86 -10.75
C GLU A 35 20.64 7.16 -10.19
N HIS A 36 20.80 8.35 -9.63
CA HIS A 36 22.09 8.79 -9.09
C HIS A 36 22.46 8.16 -7.74
N ASP A 37 21.50 7.62 -6.98
CA ASP A 37 21.69 7.19 -5.58
C ASP A 37 21.48 5.68 -5.33
N PHE A 38 21.72 4.85 -6.37
CA PHE A 38 21.61 3.38 -6.36
C PHE A 38 20.29 2.85 -5.78
N ARG A 39 19.26 2.80 -6.62
CA ARG A 39 17.93 2.30 -6.29
C ARG A 39 17.63 1.02 -7.05
N GLU A 40 16.99 0.08 -6.37
CA GLU A 40 16.32 -1.05 -7.01
C GLU A 40 14.93 -0.58 -7.43
N ARG A 41 14.45 -1.03 -8.60
CA ARG A 41 13.12 -0.70 -9.10
C ARG A 41 12.41 -1.95 -9.57
N GLU A 42 11.13 -2.01 -9.22
CA GLU A 42 10.23 -3.11 -9.55
C GLU A 42 8.91 -2.55 -10.05
N LEU A 43 8.26 -3.26 -10.98
CA LEU A 43 6.92 -2.95 -11.47
C LEU A 43 5.94 -4.02 -10.99
N PHE A 44 4.76 -3.58 -10.58
CA PHE A 44 3.67 -4.43 -10.13
C PHE A 44 2.42 -4.11 -10.93
N ASP A 45 1.80 -5.14 -11.51
CA ASP A 45 0.47 -5.09 -12.12
C ASP A 45 -0.66 -5.31 -11.10
N GLU A 46 -0.33 -5.90 -9.95
CA GLU A 46 -1.24 -6.13 -8.82
C GLU A 46 -0.91 -5.25 -7.61
N LEU A 47 -1.96 -4.87 -6.86
CA LEU A 47 -1.84 -3.98 -5.71
C LEU A 47 -1.20 -4.65 -4.49
N ARG A 48 -1.45 -5.95 -4.28
CA ARG A 48 -0.97 -6.70 -3.12
C ARG A 48 0.56 -6.70 -2.97
N PRO A 49 1.35 -7.17 -3.96
CA PRO A 49 2.80 -7.21 -3.81
C PRO A 49 3.40 -5.81 -3.64
N ALA A 50 2.84 -4.79 -4.30
CA ALA A 50 3.26 -3.41 -4.12
C ALA A 50 3.03 -2.90 -2.67
N VAL A 51 1.87 -3.20 -2.09
CA VAL A 51 1.56 -2.86 -0.68
C VAL A 51 2.43 -3.66 0.29
N GLU A 52 2.69 -4.94 0.02
CA GLU A 52 3.55 -5.75 0.89
C GLU A 52 5.02 -5.31 0.88
N LEU A 53 5.47 -4.66 -0.20
CA LEU A 53 6.82 -4.09 -0.33
C LEU A 53 6.90 -2.67 0.26
N ALA A 54 6.01 -1.76 -0.14
CA ALA A 54 6.13 -0.33 0.16
C ALA A 54 5.20 0.18 1.27
N GLY A 55 4.24 -0.64 1.73
CA GLY A 55 3.19 -0.24 2.68
C GLY A 55 2.02 0.47 2.00
N ALA A 56 0.81 0.36 2.58
CA ALA A 56 -0.40 0.89 2.00
C ALA A 56 -0.37 2.41 1.87
N GLY A 57 0.22 3.12 2.84
CA GLY A 57 0.31 4.58 2.82
C GLY A 57 1.05 5.11 1.59
N GLU A 58 2.20 4.52 1.26
CA GLU A 58 3.01 4.93 0.11
C GLU A 58 2.33 4.58 -1.22
N ILE A 59 1.66 3.44 -1.28
CA ILE A 59 0.88 3.04 -2.46
C ILE A 59 -0.34 3.95 -2.65
N THR A 60 -1.06 4.30 -1.59
CA THR A 60 -2.19 5.24 -1.64
C THR A 60 -1.73 6.61 -2.14
N ARG A 61 -0.60 7.12 -1.61
CA ARG A 61 0.00 8.38 -2.09
C ARG A 61 0.31 8.32 -3.59
N ALA A 62 0.88 7.22 -4.07
CA ALA A 62 1.20 7.05 -5.48
C ALA A 62 -0.03 7.05 -6.38
N ILE A 63 -1.13 6.43 -5.93
CA ILE A 63 -2.38 6.29 -6.70
C ILE A 63 -3.20 7.59 -6.71
N TYR A 64 -3.32 8.25 -5.55
CA TYR A 64 -4.24 9.38 -5.37
C TYR A 64 -3.55 10.76 -5.38
N GLY A 65 -2.22 10.81 -5.32
CA GLY A 65 -1.45 12.06 -5.33
C GLY A 65 -1.50 12.83 -4.01
N GLU A 66 -1.19 14.14 -4.07
CA GLU A 66 -1.21 15.02 -2.89
C GLU A 66 -2.65 15.45 -2.57
N GLY A 67 -3.32 14.66 -1.75
CA GLY A 67 -4.72 14.87 -1.37
C GLY A 67 -5.46 13.64 -0.85
N TYR A 68 -4.79 12.49 -0.77
CA TYR A 68 -5.34 11.29 -0.17
C TYR A 68 -5.65 11.48 1.32
N THR A 69 -6.63 10.74 1.82
CA THR A 69 -6.98 10.72 3.25
C THR A 69 -6.50 9.44 3.93
N GLU A 70 -6.52 9.44 5.27
CA GLU A 70 -6.30 8.22 6.06
C GLU A 70 -7.28 7.12 5.66
N GLY A 71 -8.55 7.46 5.44
CA GLY A 71 -9.56 6.51 4.98
C GLY A 71 -9.20 5.84 3.65
N ASP A 72 -8.54 6.55 2.74
CA ASP A 72 -8.08 5.98 1.47
C ASP A 72 -6.93 4.99 1.64
N VAL A 73 -6.07 5.17 2.65
CA VAL A 73 -5.04 4.20 3.03
C VAL A 73 -5.67 2.88 3.46
N TRP A 74 -6.66 2.93 4.35
CA TRP A 74 -7.37 1.74 4.81
C TRP A 74 -8.14 1.04 3.70
N LYS A 75 -8.79 1.79 2.80
CA LYS A 75 -9.44 1.22 1.61
C LYS A 75 -8.41 0.55 0.69
N THR A 76 -7.26 1.17 0.48
CA THR A 76 -6.19 0.65 -0.38
C THR A 76 -5.67 -0.67 0.18
N LEU A 77 -5.32 -0.70 1.47
CA LEU A 77 -4.89 -1.91 2.16
C LEU A 77 -5.93 -3.03 2.01
N ARG A 78 -7.19 -2.73 2.32
CA ARG A 78 -8.26 -3.72 2.24
C ARG A 78 -8.45 -4.28 0.83
N LYS A 79 -8.45 -3.41 -0.18
CA LYS A 79 -8.60 -3.79 -1.59
C LYS A 79 -7.39 -4.55 -2.12
N ALA A 80 -6.18 -4.25 -1.64
CA ALA A 80 -4.98 -4.97 -2.01
C ALA A 80 -5.08 -6.47 -1.66
N TYR A 81 -5.66 -6.79 -0.50
CA TYR A 81 -5.94 -8.17 -0.09
C TYR A 81 -7.31 -8.69 -0.58
N GLY A 82 -8.00 -7.99 -1.48
CA GLY A 82 -9.29 -8.42 -2.01
C GLY A 82 -10.43 -8.52 -0.98
N LEU A 83 -10.34 -7.83 0.17
CA LEU A 83 -11.25 -8.02 1.29
C LEU A 83 -12.45 -7.06 1.24
N THR A 84 -13.58 -7.50 1.79
CA THR A 84 -14.69 -6.62 2.18
C THR A 84 -14.46 -6.06 3.59
N GLN A 85 -15.16 -5.00 4.00
CA GLN A 85 -15.06 -4.48 5.38
C GLN A 85 -15.43 -5.56 6.41
N ALA A 86 -16.44 -6.38 6.10
CA ALA A 86 -16.84 -7.51 6.94
C ALA A 86 -15.71 -8.56 7.02
N LYS A 87 -15.08 -8.92 5.89
CA LYS A 87 -14.01 -9.90 5.91
C LYS A 87 -12.76 -9.39 6.64
N MET A 88 -12.41 -8.12 6.45
CA MET A 88 -11.33 -7.47 7.19
C MET A 88 -11.61 -7.45 8.70
N SER A 89 -12.88 -7.26 9.09
CA SER A 89 -13.32 -7.35 10.50
C SER A 89 -13.12 -8.75 11.08
N GLU A 90 -13.53 -9.79 10.35
CA GLU A 90 -13.33 -11.20 10.76
C GLU A 90 -11.84 -11.53 10.96
N VAL A 91 -10.98 -11.10 10.02
CA VAL A 91 -9.54 -11.42 10.05
C VAL A 91 -8.84 -10.65 11.18
N THR A 92 -9.12 -9.35 11.31
CA THR A 92 -8.39 -8.49 12.25
C THR A 92 -8.96 -8.54 13.66
N GLY A 93 -10.26 -8.77 13.82
CA GLY A 93 -11.02 -8.62 15.06
C GLY A 93 -11.52 -7.19 15.31
N ILE A 94 -11.23 -6.25 14.40
CA ILE A 94 -11.68 -4.86 14.51
C ILE A 94 -13.15 -4.79 14.08
N PRO A 95 -14.07 -4.18 14.85
CA PRO A 95 -15.47 -4.12 14.46
C PRO A 95 -15.69 -3.47 13.09
N SER A 96 -16.55 -4.04 12.25
CA SER A 96 -16.86 -3.51 10.90
C SER A 96 -17.24 -2.03 10.91
N ARG A 97 -17.95 -1.57 11.96
CA ARG A 97 -18.31 -0.15 12.10
C ARG A 97 -17.09 0.74 12.31
N THR A 98 -16.09 0.27 13.05
CA THR A 98 -14.83 1.00 13.27
C THR A 98 -14.05 1.12 11.97
N LEU A 99 -13.91 0.02 11.21
CA LEU A 99 -13.29 0.06 9.88
C LEU A 99 -14.03 1.00 8.94
N GLN A 100 -15.37 0.98 8.96
CA GLN A 100 -16.17 1.92 8.18
C GLN A 100 -15.94 3.37 8.62
N ASP A 101 -15.85 3.66 9.92
CA ASP A 101 -15.59 5.01 10.41
C ASP A 101 -14.20 5.51 9.99
N TRP A 102 -13.19 4.63 9.98
CA TRP A 102 -11.84 4.96 9.49
C TRP A 102 -11.83 5.18 7.98
N GLU A 103 -12.39 4.27 7.19
CA GLU A 103 -12.44 4.39 5.72
C GLU A 103 -13.24 5.61 5.23
N ASN A 104 -14.14 6.15 6.05
CA ASN A 104 -14.92 7.36 5.73
C ASN A 104 -14.41 8.61 6.47
N ASP A 105 -13.20 8.57 7.03
CA ASP A 105 -12.56 9.69 7.72
C ASP A 105 -13.39 10.28 8.87
N ARG A 106 -14.33 9.49 9.43
CA ARG A 106 -15.11 9.89 10.61
C ARG A 106 -14.29 9.76 11.89
N ARG A 107 -13.26 8.92 11.88
CA ARG A 107 -12.31 8.71 12.97
C ARG A 107 -10.94 8.39 12.38
N THR A 108 -9.88 8.84 13.05
CA THR A 108 -8.51 8.47 12.73
C THR A 108 -8.08 7.29 13.61
N PRO A 109 -7.57 6.18 13.03
CA PRO A 109 -6.99 5.11 13.82
C PRO A 109 -5.72 5.58 14.55
N PRO A 110 -5.30 4.88 15.61
CA PRO A 110 -3.97 5.10 16.19
C PRO A 110 -2.86 4.91 15.15
N GLU A 111 -1.80 5.72 15.22
CA GLU A 111 -0.69 5.72 14.24
C GLU A 111 -0.09 4.32 14.02
N TYR A 112 0.11 3.55 15.09
CA TYR A 112 0.69 2.20 15.02
C TYR A 112 -0.26 1.12 14.44
N MET A 113 -1.55 1.45 14.27
CA MET A 113 -2.58 0.47 13.93
C MET A 113 -2.40 -0.08 12.52
N LEU A 114 -1.93 0.77 11.60
CA LEU A 114 -1.70 0.37 10.21
C LEU A 114 -0.63 -0.73 10.13
N ASP A 115 0.54 -0.49 10.72
CA ASP A 115 1.66 -1.44 10.75
C ASP A 115 1.25 -2.80 11.35
N LEU A 116 0.44 -2.76 12.41
CA LEU A 116 -0.05 -3.97 13.07
C LEU A 116 -0.97 -4.78 12.16
N VAL A 117 -1.90 -4.11 11.47
CA VAL A 117 -2.85 -4.77 10.57
C VAL A 117 -2.12 -5.27 9.31
N GLU A 118 -1.25 -4.47 8.70
CA GLU A 118 -0.44 -4.89 7.56
C GLU A 118 0.38 -6.13 7.87
N THR A 119 1.08 -6.12 9.02
CA THR A 119 1.87 -7.26 9.47
C THR A 119 1.01 -8.51 9.68
N LYS A 120 -0.21 -8.34 10.20
CA LYS A 120 -1.13 -9.46 10.41
C LYS A 120 -1.63 -10.03 9.09
N LEU A 121 -2.05 -9.18 8.15
CA LEU A 121 -2.54 -9.62 6.83
C LEU A 121 -1.43 -10.31 6.03
N LYS A 122 -0.22 -9.75 6.00
CA LYS A 122 0.93 -10.32 5.29
C LYS A 122 1.31 -11.72 5.79
N LYS A 123 1.07 -12.00 7.07
CA LYS A 123 1.40 -13.29 7.71
C LYS A 123 0.29 -14.34 7.60
N ASP A 124 -0.89 -13.99 7.07
CA ASP A 124 -2.00 -14.92 6.95
C ASP A 124 -2.02 -15.56 5.54
N PRO A 125 -1.58 -16.84 5.42
CA PRO A 125 -1.53 -17.52 4.13
C PRO A 125 -2.92 -17.93 3.61
N SER A 126 -3.98 -17.78 4.42
CA SER A 126 -5.35 -18.13 4.01
C SER A 126 -6.05 -17.01 3.23
N LEU A 127 -5.44 -15.82 3.18
CA LEU A 127 -5.95 -14.68 2.43
C LEU A 127 -5.71 -14.86 0.93
N PRO A 128 -6.68 -14.43 0.09
CA PRO A 128 -6.64 -14.62 -1.36
C PRO A 128 -5.46 -13.92 -2.02
#